data_AF-A0A0F9IZS3-F1
#
_entry.id   AF-A0A0F9IZS3-F1
#
_cell.length_a   1.000
_cell.length_b   1.000
_cell.length_c   1.000
_cell.angle_alpha   90.00
_cell.angle_beta   90.00
_cell.angle_gamma   90.00
#
_symmetry.space_group_name_H-M   'P 1'
#
loop_
_entity.id
_entity.type
_entity.pdbx_description
1 polymer ?
#
loop_
_entity_poly.entity_id
_entity_poly.type
_entity_poly.pdbx_seq_one_letter_code
_entity_poly.pdbx_strand_id
1 'polypeptide(L)' 'MGEGEFKLMKKGAWLVNISRGGVVDESVLYNFLSSDHLSGAALDVFEDDLIIAL' A
#
# COMPACT_ATOMS: atom_id res chain seq x y z
N MET A 1 -3.00 -0.87 -7.66
CA MET A 1 -1.86 0.06 -7.64
C MET A 1 -0.62 -0.77 -7.46
N GLY A 2 0.24 -0.81 -8.48
CA GLY A 2 1.45 -1.61 -8.52
C GLY A 2 2.69 -0.75 -8.77
N GLU A 3 3.80 -1.40 -9.14
CA GLU A 3 5.12 -0.76 -9.15
C GLU A 3 5.19 0.49 -10.03
N GLY A 4 4.48 0.51 -11.16
CA GLY A 4 4.43 1.65 -12.08
C GLY A 4 3.90 2.92 -11.42
N GLU A 5 2.79 2.82 -10.67
CA GLU A 5 2.21 3.97 -9.99
C GLU A 5 3.09 4.46 -8.83
N PHE A 6 3.69 3.55 -8.05
CA PHE A 6 4.58 3.93 -6.95
C PHE A 6 5.85 4.66 -7.42
N LYS A 7 6.42 4.28 -8.58
CA LYS A 7 7.57 4.99 -9.17
C LYS A 7 7.27 6.46 -9.50
N LEU A 8 6.01 6.78 -9.79
CA LEU A 8 5.58 8.14 -10.10
C LEU A 8 5.34 8.98 -8.84
N MET A 9 5.22 8.35 -7.66
CA MET A 9 5.06 9.08 -6.41
C MET A 9 6.35 9.83 -6.04
N LYS A 10 6.19 11.03 -5.48
CA LYS A 10 7.31 11.82 -4.95
C LYS A 10 8.05 11.02 -3.85
N LYS A 11 9.38 11.07 -3.84
CA LYS A 11 10.18 10.54 -2.74
C LYS A 11 9.78 11.18 -1.41
N GLY A 12 9.61 10.37 -0.38
CA GLY A 12 9.12 10.75 0.94
C GLY A 12 7.61 10.99 1.02
N ALA A 13 6.85 10.60 0.00
CA ALA A 13 5.40 10.67 0.05
C ALA A 13 4.82 9.67 1.07
N TRP A 14 3.57 9.92 1.45
CA TRP A 14 2.76 9.01 2.25
C TRP A 14 1.63 8.44 1.39
N LEU A 15 1.32 7.16 1.59
CA LEU A 15 0.13 6.52 1.02
C LEU A 15 -0.97 6.42 2.08
N VAL A 16 -2.21 6.80 1.74
CA VAL A 16 -3.37 6.59 2.61
C VAL A 16 -4.44 5.86 1.82
N ASN A 17 -4.81 4.64 2.24
CA ASN A 17 -5.87 3.87 1.61
C ASN A 17 -7.07 3.71 2.56
N ILE A 18 -8.16 4.41 2.24
CA ILE A 18 -9.48 4.32 2.88
C ILE A 18 -10.56 3.80 1.92
N SER A 19 -10.15 3.07 0.87
CA SER A 19 -11.04 2.63 -0.22
C SER A 19 -11.52 1.19 -0.05
N ARG A 20 -10.83 0.22 -0.64
CA ARG A 20 -11.07 -1.23 -0.49
C ARG A 20 -9.74 -1.98 -0.40
N GLY A 21 -9.76 -3.15 0.22
CA GLY A 21 -8.69 -4.14 0.15
C GLY A 21 -8.39 -4.54 -1.30
N GLY A 22 -7.15 -4.89 -1.60
CA GLY A 22 -6.69 -5.31 -2.94
C GLY A 22 -6.56 -4.18 -3.97
N VAL A 23 -6.86 -2.92 -3.61
CA VAL A 23 -6.60 -1.76 -4.49
C VAL A 23 -5.11 -1.47 -4.61
N VAL A 24 -4.33 -1.77 -3.58
CA VAL A 24 -2.88 -1.60 -3.51
C VAL A 24 -2.29 -3.00 -3.47
N ASP A 25 -1.26 -3.27 -4.27
CA ASP A 25 -0.45 -4.46 -4.09
C ASP A 25 0.44 -4.26 -2.85
N GLU A 26 0.13 -4.96 -1.76
CA GLU A 26 0.82 -4.80 -0.48
C GLU A 26 2.29 -5.25 -0.55
N SER A 27 2.63 -6.18 -1.44
CA SER A 27 4.02 -6.62 -1.64
C SER A 27 4.87 -5.52 -2.28
N VAL A 28 4.28 -4.80 -3.25
CA VAL A 28 4.90 -3.62 -3.86
C VAL A 28 4.99 -2.50 -2.84
N LEU A 29 3.92 -2.21 -2.10
CA LEU A 29 3.93 -1.19 -1.05
C LEU A 29 5.06 -1.42 -0.05
N TYR A 30 5.24 -2.67 0.41
CA TYR A 30 6.32 -3.05 1.31
C TYR A 30 7.70 -2.71 0.75
N ASN A 31 7.95 -2.98 -0.54
CA ASN A 31 9.23 -2.66 -1.17
C ASN A 31 9.52 -1.15 -1.21
N PHE A 32 8.50 -0.32 -1.46
CA PHE A 32 8.66 1.14 -1.51
C PHE A 32 8.79 1.80 -0.13
N LEU A 33 8.19 1.19 0.91
CA LEU A 33 8.45 1.58 2.30
C LEU A 33 9.86 1.14 2.73
N SER A 34 10.25 -0.10 2.44
CA SER A 34 11.56 -0.66 2.83
C SER A 34 12.74 0.03 2.17
N SER A 35 12.52 0.66 1.01
CA SER A 35 13.54 1.43 0.27
C SER A 35 13.59 2.92 0.64
N ASP A 36 12.82 3.34 1.64
CA ASP A 36 12.64 4.75 2.04
C ASP A 36 12.14 5.68 0.90
N HIS A 37 11.59 5.12 -0.19
CA HIS A 37 10.97 5.91 -1.24
C HIS A 37 9.66 6.53 -0.74
N LEU A 38 8.89 5.78 0.06
CA LEU A 38 7.77 6.31 0.84
C LEU A 38 8.21 6.52 2.29
N SER A 39 7.78 7.64 2.89
CA SER A 39 8.01 7.90 4.32
C SER A 39 7.00 7.21 5.22
N GLY A 40 5.91 6.68 4.67
CA GLY A 40 4.91 5.95 5.44
C GLY A 40 3.69 5.55 4.63
N ALA A 41 2.87 4.69 5.22
CA ALA A 41 1.55 4.33 4.71
C ALA A 41 0.56 4.14 5.86
N ALA A 42 -0.69 4.55 5.66
CA ALA A 42 -1.81 4.28 6.54
C ALA A 42 -2.90 3.54 5.75
N LEU A 43 -3.25 2.35 6.20
CA LEU A 43 -4.23 1.48 5.55
C LEU A 43 -5.37 1.24 6.53
N ASP A 44 -6.59 1.59 6.13
CA ASP A 44 -7.83 1.26 6.86
C ASP A 44 -8.40 -0.10 6.40
N VAL A 45 -7.95 -0.57 5.24
CA VAL A 45 -8.42 -1.78 4.55
C VAL A 45 -7.24 -2.57 3.99
N PHE A 46 -7.31 -3.89 4.05
CA PHE A 46 -6.33 -4.87 3.58
C PHE A 46 -6.98 -5.87 2.62
N GLU A 47 -6.22 -6.46 1.69
CA GLU A 47 -6.72 -7.50 0.77
C GLU A 47 -7.42 -8.67 1.49
N ASP A 48 -6.86 -9.12 2.62
CA ASP A 48 -7.33 -10.28 3.40
C ASP A 48 -8.33 -9.95 4.53
N ASP A 49 -8.97 -8.78 4.54
CA ASP A 49 -9.91 -8.39 5.62
C ASP A 49 -11.17 -9.31 5.74
N LEU A 50 -11.32 -10.31 4.88
CA LEU A 50 -12.36 -11.34 4.95
C LEU A 50 -11.81 -12.71 5.37
N ILE A 51 -11.17 -12.80 6.54
CA ILE A 51 -11.12 -14.08 7.28
C ILE A 51 -12.29 -14.12 8.25
N ILE A 52 -13.49 -14.44 7.74
CA ILE A 52 -14.48 -15.11 8.57
C ILE A 52 -14.07 -16.59 8.60
N ALA A 53 -13.20 -16.94 9.53
CA ALA A 53 -13.14 -18.30 10.04
C ALA A 53 -14.36 -18.50 10.95
N LEU A 54 -15.44 -19.07 10.38
CA LEU A 54 -16.50 -19.74 11.14
C LEU A 54 -16.15 -21.22 11.30
#